data_AF-A0A257QIQ4-F1
#
_entry.id   AF-A0A257QIQ4-F1
#
_cell.length_a   1.000
_cell.length_b   1.000
_cell.length_c   1.000
_cell.angle_alpha   90.00
_cell.angle_beta   90.00
_cell.angle_gamma   90.00
#
_symmetry.space_group_name_H-M   'P 1'
#
loop_
_entity.id
_entity.type
_entity.pdbx_description
1 polymer ?
#
loop_
_entity_poly.entity_id
_entity_poly.type
_entity_poly.pdbx_seq_one_letter_code
_entity_poly.pdbx_strand_id
1 'polypeptide(L)'
;MRTADITRNTNETHVHVAINLDGTGHQNIRTGVPFLDHMLDQIARHGLIDMNIQCDGDTQIDDHHTVEDVGITLGQAVAAAVGDKAGLRRYGHSYVPLDEALSRVAIDFSGRPGLEFHVPFTRSRIGQFDVDLTREF
;
A
#
# COMPACT_ATOMS: atom_id res chain seq x y z
N MET A 1 -11.31 1.82 -17.83
CA MET A 1 -11.19 1.81 -16.37
C MET A 1 -10.00 0.94 -16.02
N ARG A 2 -9.07 1.47 -15.23
CA ARG A 2 -7.82 0.81 -14.85
C ARG A 2 -8.04 0.00 -13.58
N THR A 3 -8.33 -1.28 -13.74
CA THR A 3 -8.70 -2.19 -12.64
C THR A 3 -7.83 -3.43 -12.62
N ALA A 4 -7.66 -4.03 -11.45
CA ALA A 4 -7.04 -5.34 -11.28
C ALA A 4 -7.65 -6.06 -10.08
N ASP A 5 -7.64 -7.39 -10.13
CA ASP A 5 -8.06 -8.30 -9.07
C ASP A 5 -7.01 -9.41 -8.96
N ILE A 6 -6.27 -9.42 -7.85
CA ILE A 6 -5.12 -10.29 -7.62
C ILE A 6 -5.36 -11.05 -6.32
N THR A 7 -5.14 -12.36 -6.36
CA THR A 7 -5.08 -13.22 -5.19
C THR A 7 -3.70 -13.83 -5.08
N ARG A 8 -3.11 -13.80 -3.89
CA ARG A 8 -1.83 -14.41 -3.56
C ARG A 8 -1.96 -15.19 -2.27
N ASN A 9 -1.64 -16.48 -2.31
CA ASN A 9 -1.70 -17.37 -1.15
C ASN A 9 -0.33 -18.01 -0.93
N THR A 10 0.09 -18.03 0.32
CA THR A 10 1.28 -18.73 0.82
C THR A 10 0.86 -19.63 1.99
N ASN A 11 1.83 -20.19 2.73
CA ASN A 11 1.50 -20.92 3.95
C ASN A 11 1.22 -19.94 5.12
N GLU A 12 1.74 -18.73 5.01
CA GLU A 12 1.71 -17.67 6.02
C GLU A 12 0.49 -16.77 5.85
N THR A 13 0.09 -16.47 4.60
CA THR A 13 -1.00 -15.51 4.31
C THR A 13 -1.89 -15.91 3.13
N HIS A 14 -3.14 -15.43 3.16
CA HIS A 14 -4.09 -15.49 2.05
C HIS A 14 -4.58 -14.07 1.75
N VAL A 15 -4.07 -13.47 0.67
CA VAL A 15 -4.29 -12.07 0.34
C VAL A 15 -5.12 -11.94 -0.94
N HIS A 16 -6.20 -11.16 -0.86
CA HIS A 16 -7.00 -10.70 -1.99
C HIS A 16 -6.92 -9.17 -2.08
N VAL A 17 -6.58 -8.66 -3.27
CA VAL A 17 -6.59 -7.23 -3.57
C VAL A 17 -7.30 -6.98 -4.89
N ALA A 18 -8.38 -6.20 -4.84
CA ALA A 18 -9.03 -5.63 -6.02
C ALA A 18 -8.96 -4.10 -5.97
N ILE A 19 -8.55 -3.47 -7.06
CA ILE A 19 -8.42 -2.01 -7.16
C ILE A 19 -9.06 -1.44 -8.42
N ASN A 20 -9.48 -0.18 -8.33
CA ASN A 20 -9.78 0.69 -9.46
C ASN A 20 -8.99 2.01 -9.32
N LEU A 21 -8.00 2.22 -10.19
CA LEU A 21 -7.17 3.43 -10.20
C LEU A 21 -7.91 4.67 -10.74
N ASP A 22 -9.06 4.47 -11.39
CA ASP A 22 -9.97 5.54 -11.84
C ASP A 22 -11.19 5.59 -10.91
N GLY A 23 -10.96 5.51 -9.61
CA GLY A 23 -11.99 5.39 -8.58
C GLY A 23 -12.44 6.72 -7.99
N THR A 24 -13.03 6.60 -6.80
CA THR A 24 -13.53 7.74 -5.99
C THR A 24 -13.05 7.70 -4.55
N GLY A 25 -12.26 6.67 -4.19
CA GLY A 25 -11.73 6.47 -2.84
C GLY A 25 -12.59 5.55 -1.98
N HIS A 26 -13.47 4.73 -2.59
CA HIS A 26 -14.23 3.72 -1.86
C HIS A 26 -13.34 2.56 -1.42
N GLN A 27 -13.54 2.07 -0.20
CA GLN A 27 -12.63 1.10 0.40
C GLN A 27 -13.34 0.02 1.22
N ASN A 28 -12.78 -1.19 1.22
CA ASN A 28 -13.12 -2.26 2.14
C ASN A 28 -11.84 -3.00 2.47
N ILE A 29 -11.19 -2.60 3.56
CA ILE A 29 -9.84 -3.04 3.92
C ILE A 29 -9.91 -3.80 5.23
N ARG A 30 -9.40 -5.03 5.23
CA ARG A 30 -9.26 -5.90 6.40
C ARG A 30 -7.98 -6.71 6.25
N THR A 31 -6.87 -6.19 6.75
CA THR A 31 -5.59 -6.91 6.71
C THR A 31 -5.35 -7.77 7.96
N GLY A 32 -6.06 -7.47 9.05
CA GLY A 32 -5.76 -8.01 10.38
C GLY A 32 -4.78 -7.13 11.18
N VAL A 33 -4.15 -6.13 10.54
CA VAL A 33 -3.22 -5.17 11.15
C VAL A 33 -3.85 -3.77 11.17
N PRO A 34 -4.44 -3.31 12.30
CA PRO A 34 -5.29 -2.11 12.30
C PRO A 34 -4.61 -0.82 11.86
N PHE A 35 -3.30 -0.66 12.14
CA PHE A 35 -2.57 0.52 11.70
C PHE A 35 -2.31 0.51 10.19
N LEU A 36 -2.03 -0.66 9.60
CA LEU A 36 -1.92 -0.81 8.14
C LEU A 36 -3.26 -0.52 7.46
N ASP A 37 -4.37 -1.02 8.01
CA ASP A 37 -5.72 -0.73 7.51
C ASP A 37 -5.98 0.78 7.46
N HIS A 38 -5.58 1.50 8.51
CA HIS A 38 -5.68 2.96 8.57
C HIS A 38 -4.82 3.64 7.50
N MET A 39 -3.59 3.18 7.26
CA MET A 39 -2.71 3.75 6.23
C MET A 39 -3.24 3.51 4.82
N LEU A 40 -3.76 2.31 4.53
CA LEU A 40 -4.36 1.98 3.24
C LEU A 40 -5.64 2.79 2.97
N ASP A 41 -6.45 3.07 4.00
CA ASP A 41 -7.62 3.98 3.88
C ASP A 41 -7.20 5.38 3.41
N GLN A 42 -6.08 5.91 3.92
CA GLN A 42 -5.56 7.21 3.48
C GLN A 42 -5.14 7.19 2.01
N ILE A 43 -4.49 6.10 1.55
CA ILE A 43 -4.10 5.95 0.14
C ILE A 43 -5.34 5.91 -0.76
N ALA A 44 -6.35 5.12 -0.40
CA ALA A 44 -7.60 5.04 -1.17
C ALA A 44 -8.28 6.42 -1.26
N ARG A 45 -8.50 7.06 -0.11
CA ARG A 45 -9.22 8.34 0.01
C ARG A 45 -8.54 9.48 -0.72
N HIS A 46 -7.23 9.66 -0.53
CA HIS A 46 -6.50 10.79 -1.10
C HIS A 46 -5.97 10.52 -2.51
N GLY A 47 -5.82 9.24 -2.89
CA GLY A 47 -5.47 8.82 -4.23
C GLY A 47 -6.66 8.73 -5.19
N LEU A 48 -7.90 8.79 -4.69
CA LEU A 48 -9.12 8.49 -5.44
C LEU A 48 -9.06 7.08 -6.08
N ILE A 49 -8.53 6.13 -5.33
CA ILE A 49 -8.40 4.73 -5.75
C ILE A 49 -9.44 3.94 -4.98
N ASP A 50 -10.29 3.19 -5.67
CA ASP A 50 -11.15 2.25 -4.96
C ASP A 50 -10.35 0.99 -4.61
N MET A 51 -10.42 0.52 -3.36
CA MET A 51 -9.62 -0.60 -2.84
C MET A 51 -10.46 -1.61 -2.05
N ASN A 52 -10.47 -2.86 -2.47
CA ASN A 52 -10.95 -3.98 -1.65
C ASN A 52 -9.76 -4.88 -1.32
N ILE A 53 -9.37 -4.92 -0.05
CA ILE A 53 -8.19 -5.66 0.43
C ILE A 53 -8.64 -6.56 1.58
N GLN A 54 -8.45 -7.87 1.42
CA GLN A 54 -8.71 -8.86 2.45
C GLN A 54 -7.45 -9.70 2.66
N CYS A 55 -7.03 -9.86 3.92
CA CYS A 55 -5.95 -10.75 4.28
C CYS A 55 -6.36 -11.62 5.46
N ASP A 56 -6.07 -12.91 5.36
CA ASP A 56 -6.00 -13.82 6.50
C ASP A 56 -4.53 -14.25 6.65
N GLY A 57 -3.86 -13.73 7.67
CA GLY A 57 -2.42 -13.90 7.89
C GLY A 57 -2.11 -14.27 9.32
N ASP A 58 -0.89 -14.77 9.54
CA ASP A 58 -0.39 -15.30 10.80
C ASP A 58 -0.01 -14.24 11.85
N THR A 59 -0.82 -13.19 11.99
CA THR A 59 -0.64 -12.05 12.92
C THR A 59 -0.44 -12.41 14.40
N GLN A 60 -0.75 -13.65 14.80
CA GLN A 60 -0.40 -14.18 16.12
C GLN A 60 1.11 -14.40 16.33
N ILE A 61 1.89 -14.50 15.26
CA ILE A 61 3.35 -14.59 15.28
C ILE A 61 3.91 -13.17 15.37
N ASP A 62 3.70 -12.38 14.31
CA ASP A 62 3.88 -10.94 14.23
C ASP A 62 3.17 -10.41 12.95
N ASP A 63 3.30 -9.10 12.68
CA ASP A 63 2.64 -8.46 11.54
C ASP A 63 3.44 -8.59 10.21
N HIS A 64 4.66 -9.14 10.23
CA HIS A 64 5.63 -9.01 9.13
C HIS A 64 5.13 -9.64 7.83
N HIS A 65 4.79 -10.94 7.84
CA HIS A 65 4.32 -11.63 6.65
C HIS A 65 3.05 -10.99 6.09
N THR A 66 2.13 -10.57 6.98
CA THR A 66 0.88 -9.92 6.59
C THR A 66 1.14 -8.58 5.89
N VAL A 67 2.02 -7.74 6.45
CA VAL A 67 2.35 -6.44 5.86
C VAL A 67 3.07 -6.60 4.52
N GLU A 68 4.09 -7.46 4.46
CA GLU A 68 4.85 -7.74 3.24
C GLU A 68 3.94 -8.28 2.12
N ASP A 69 3.14 -9.30 2.42
CA ASP A 69 2.33 -9.97 1.41
C ASP A 69 1.17 -9.11 0.91
N VAL A 70 0.60 -8.26 1.76
CA VAL A 70 -0.33 -7.21 1.32
C VAL A 70 0.37 -6.20 0.40
N GLY A 71 1.57 -5.74 0.75
CA GLY A 71 2.38 -4.82 -0.07
C GLY A 71 2.70 -5.40 -1.45
N ILE A 72 3.18 -6.65 -1.50
CA ILE A 72 3.45 -7.38 -2.74
C ILE A 72 2.20 -7.49 -3.60
N THR A 73 1.08 -7.93 -3.02
CA THR A 73 -0.17 -8.17 -3.75
C THR A 73 -0.77 -6.86 -4.27
N LEU A 74 -0.71 -5.78 -3.48
CA LEU A 74 -1.11 -4.45 -3.91
C LEU A 74 -0.22 -3.92 -5.04
N GLY A 75 1.10 -4.09 -4.94
CA GLY A 75 2.04 -3.72 -5.99
C GLY A 75 1.77 -4.45 -7.31
N GLN A 76 1.46 -5.75 -7.24
CA GLN A 76 1.04 -6.55 -8.40
C GLN A 76 -0.27 -6.02 -9.00
N ALA A 77 -1.27 -5.70 -8.17
CA ALA A 77 -2.54 -5.15 -8.63
C ALA A 77 -2.35 -3.78 -9.31
N VAL A 78 -1.54 -2.89 -8.73
CA VAL A 78 -1.21 -1.59 -9.34
C VAL A 78 -0.50 -1.78 -10.68
N ALA A 79 0.49 -2.68 -10.75
CA ALA A 79 1.20 -2.95 -12.00
C ALA A 79 0.26 -3.48 -13.09
N ALA A 80 -0.64 -4.40 -12.75
CA ALA A 80 -1.64 -4.94 -13.67
C ALA A 80 -2.64 -3.86 -14.13
N ALA A 81 -3.16 -3.05 -13.21
CA ALA A 81 -4.15 -2.00 -13.51
C ALA A 81 -3.56 -0.86 -14.35
N VAL A 82 -2.27 -0.53 -14.17
CA VAL A 82 -1.58 0.50 -14.97
C VAL A 82 -1.32 0.04 -16.41
N GLY A 83 -1.11 -1.26 -16.65
CA GLY A 83 -0.90 -1.82 -17.99
C GLY A 83 0.40 -1.36 -18.65
N ASP A 84 0.33 -0.99 -19.93
CA ASP A 84 1.48 -0.64 -20.78
C ASP A 84 2.11 0.73 -20.46
N LYS A 85 1.50 1.51 -19.57
CA LYS A 85 1.92 2.85 -19.15
C LYS A 85 1.90 3.89 -20.29
N ALA A 86 1.23 3.62 -21.41
CA ALA A 86 1.10 4.58 -22.49
C ALA A 86 0.14 5.72 -22.12
N GLY A 87 0.53 6.96 -22.39
CA GLY A 87 -0.33 8.14 -22.21
C GLY A 87 -0.58 8.58 -20.76
N LEU A 88 0.02 7.94 -19.75
CA LEU A 88 -0.08 8.40 -18.37
C LEU A 88 0.89 9.52 -18.03
N ARG A 89 0.57 10.29 -16.98
CA ARG A 89 1.52 11.20 -16.36
C ARG A 89 2.54 10.36 -15.58
N ARG A 90 3.72 10.17 -16.17
CA ARG A 90 4.77 9.28 -15.68
C ARG A 90 5.35 9.66 -14.31
N TYR A 91 5.50 10.97 -14.09
CA TYR A 91 6.10 11.52 -12.88
C TYR A 91 5.05 12.22 -12.03
N GLY A 92 5.08 11.97 -10.72
CA GLY A 92 4.22 12.63 -9.75
C GLY A 92 5.00 12.92 -8.47
N HIS A 93 4.61 13.98 -7.76
CA HIS A 93 5.08 14.22 -6.40
C HIS A 93 3.97 14.87 -5.59
N SER A 94 4.04 14.73 -4.27
CA SER A 94 3.13 15.38 -3.33
C SER A 94 3.86 15.73 -2.04
N TYR A 95 3.44 16.83 -1.42
CA TYR A 95 3.80 17.20 -0.06
C TYR A 95 2.54 17.12 0.78
N VAL A 96 2.61 16.39 1.90
CA VAL A 96 1.45 16.18 2.78
C VAL A 96 1.87 16.52 4.22
N PRO A 97 1.31 17.59 4.82
CA PRO A 97 1.51 17.89 6.22
C PRO A 97 0.51 17.13 7.11
N LEU A 98 0.93 16.78 8.32
CA LEU A 98 0.06 16.35 9.41
C LEU A 98 0.66 16.89 10.71
N ASP A 99 -0.04 17.84 11.34
CA ASP A 99 0.47 18.64 12.45
C ASP A 99 1.87 19.23 12.16
N GLU A 100 2.88 18.97 12.98
CA GLU A 100 4.25 19.44 12.77
C GLU A 100 5.05 18.64 11.72
N ALA A 101 4.54 17.47 11.30
CA ALA A 101 5.22 16.61 10.36
C ALA A 101 4.92 17.01 8.91
N LEU A 102 5.94 16.91 8.04
CA LEU A 102 5.81 17.12 6.60
C LEU A 102 6.47 15.96 5.86
N SER A 103 5.68 15.24 5.05
CA SER A 103 6.18 14.17 4.18
C SER A 103 6.18 14.62 2.71
N ARG A 104 7.12 14.06 1.95
CA ARG A 104 7.20 14.21 0.50
C ARG A 104 7.41 12.86 -0.16
N VAL A 105 6.60 12.57 -1.17
CA VAL A 105 6.76 11.42 -2.04
C VAL A 105 6.97 11.89 -3.47
N ALA A 106 7.88 11.25 -4.20
CA ALA A 106 8.06 11.41 -5.64
C ALA A 106 8.09 10.02 -6.31
N ILE A 107 7.29 9.85 -7.36
CA ILE A 107 7.10 8.57 -8.07
C ILE A 107 7.46 8.74 -9.55
N ASP A 108 8.19 7.77 -10.08
CA ASP A 108 8.40 7.56 -11.52
C ASP A 108 7.87 6.18 -11.92
N PHE A 109 6.88 6.13 -12.81
CA PHE A 109 6.47 4.90 -13.50
C PHE A 109 7.53 4.46 -14.54
N SER A 110 8.72 4.12 -14.06
CA SER A 110 9.93 3.92 -14.86
C SER A 110 10.09 2.52 -15.45
N GLY A 111 9.40 1.53 -14.86
CA GLY A 111 9.63 0.11 -15.12
C GLY A 111 10.86 -0.49 -14.42
N ARG A 112 11.59 0.29 -13.61
CA ARG A 112 12.68 -0.18 -12.76
C ARG A 112 12.28 -0.03 -11.29
N PRO A 113 12.26 -1.12 -10.50
CA PRO A 113 11.94 -1.03 -9.08
C PRO A 113 13.06 -0.32 -8.32
N GLY A 114 12.68 0.50 -7.35
CA GLY A 114 13.60 1.21 -6.48
C GLY A 114 12.84 2.05 -5.45
N LEU A 115 13.40 2.14 -4.23
CA LEU A 115 12.85 2.90 -3.12
C LEU A 115 13.99 3.64 -2.42
N GLU A 116 13.88 4.96 -2.35
CA GLU A 116 14.71 5.78 -1.47
C GLU A 116 13.83 6.24 -0.29
N PHE A 117 14.19 5.82 0.92
CA PHE A 117 13.36 6.00 2.10
C PHE A 117 14.10 6.78 3.18
N HIS A 118 13.68 8.03 3.39
CA HIS A 118 14.28 8.96 4.35
C HIS A 118 13.29 9.38 5.44
N VAL A 119 12.68 8.41 6.12
CA VAL A 119 11.79 8.69 7.25
C VAL A 119 12.53 8.35 8.56
N PRO A 120 12.97 9.35 9.35
CA PRO A 120 13.67 9.12 10.61
C PRO A 120 12.65 8.86 11.72
N PHE A 121 12.15 7.62 11.82
CA PHE A 121 11.29 7.25 12.93
C PHE A 121 12.02 7.45 14.27
N THR A 122 11.33 8.08 15.22
CA THR A 122 11.87 8.38 16.56
C THR A 122 11.43 7.38 17.63
N ARG A 123 10.61 6.40 17.23
CA ARG A 123 10.04 5.34 18.06
C ARG A 123 10.06 4.06 17.27
N SER A 124 10.10 2.91 17.94
CA SER A 124 10.02 1.61 17.28
C SER A 124 8.59 1.19 16.94
N ARG A 125 7.56 1.75 17.58
CA ARG A 125 6.17 1.31 17.41
C ARG A 125 5.14 2.43 17.42
N ILE A 126 4.01 2.20 16.73
CA ILE A 126 2.78 2.99 16.80
C ILE A 126 1.64 2.05 17.21
N GLY A 127 1.21 2.15 18.47
CA GLY A 127 0.36 1.11 19.04
C GLY A 127 1.11 -0.22 19.10
N GLN A 128 0.64 -1.22 18.38
CA GLN A 128 1.33 -2.51 18.23
C GLN A 128 2.19 -2.62 16.97
N PHE A 129 1.97 -1.73 16.00
CA PHE A 129 2.63 -1.78 14.70
C PHE A 129 4.11 -1.42 14.83
N ASP A 130 4.99 -2.28 14.32
CA ASP A 130 6.41 -2.03 14.22
C ASP A 130 6.72 -1.11 13.03
N VAL A 131 7.35 0.04 13.28
CA VAL A 131 7.52 1.06 12.24
C VAL A 131 8.49 0.63 11.15
N ASP A 132 9.38 -0.33 11.44
CA ASP A 132 10.33 -0.85 10.45
C ASP A 132 9.60 -1.53 9.28
N LEU A 133 8.41 -2.11 9.53
CA LEU A 133 7.54 -2.70 8.51
C LEU A 133 7.07 -1.68 7.46
N THR A 134 7.10 -0.38 7.77
CA THR A 134 6.73 0.68 6.79
C THR A 134 7.64 0.69 5.57
N ARG A 135 8.91 0.29 5.74
CA ARG A 135 9.88 0.23 4.64
C ARG A 135 9.76 -1.08 3.85
N GLU A 136 9.29 -2.13 4.51
CA GLU A 136 9.17 -3.48 3.93
C GLU A 136 7.88 -3.65 3.12
N PHE A 137 6.82 -2.90 3.48
CA PHE A 137 5.62 -2.72 2.67
C PHE A 137 5.90 -2.07 1.31
#